data_AF-I0K709-F1
#
_entry.id   AF-I0K709-F1
#
_cell.length_a   1.000
_cell.length_b   1.000
_cell.length_c   1.000
_cell.angle_alpha   90.00
_cell.angle_beta   90.00
_cell.angle_gamma   90.00
#
_symmetry.space_group_name_H-M   'P 1'
#
loop_
_entity.id
_entity.type
_entity.pdbx_description
1 polymer ?
#
loop_
_entity_poly.entity_id
_entity_poly.type
_entity_poly.pdbx_seq_one_letter_code
_entity_poly.pdbx_strand_id
1 'polypeptide(L)'
;MVSIRRPDGYRVQCQYDALGRRTHKQFRGKLTRWVWDGDVPLHEWSHYTLDGQAGSPDELITWLFEADSFAPLARLSAQVRCSVMVDHLNTPLELVDEGGKMSA
;
A
#
# COMPACT_ATOMS: atom_id res chain seq x y z
N MET A 1 -4.38 17.62 -5.70
CA MET A 1 -4.69 17.12 -4.33
C MET A 1 -6.21 17.05 -4.18
N VAL A 2 -6.74 15.94 -3.68
CA VAL A 2 -8.17 15.73 -3.42
C VAL A 2 -8.38 15.56 -1.92
N SER A 3 -9.40 16.22 -1.36
CA SER A 3 -9.72 16.12 0.06
C SER A 3 -11.21 15.82 0.28
N ILE A 4 -11.50 14.81 1.09
CA ILE A 4 -12.85 14.33 1.37
C ILE A 4 -13.08 14.37 2.88
N ARG A 5 -14.21 14.93 3.32
CA ARG A 5 -14.69 14.83 4.70
C ARG A 5 -15.63 13.63 4.80
N ARG A 6 -15.28 12.68 5.67
CA ARG A 6 -16.09 11.48 5.94
C ARG A 6 -17.24 11.82 6.91
N PRO A 7 -18.30 11.01 6.96
CA PRO A 7 -19.40 11.19 7.92
C PRO A 7 -18.96 11.16 9.39
N ASP A 8 -17.85 10.47 9.70
CA ASP A 8 -17.23 10.43 11.02
C ASP A 8 -16.46 11.72 11.40
N GLY A 9 -16.53 12.77 10.57
CA GLY A 9 -15.90 14.06 10.78
C GLY A 9 -14.41 14.11 10.40
N TYR A 10 -13.76 12.96 10.15
CA TYR A 10 -12.36 12.93 9.75
C TYR A 10 -12.19 13.29 8.28
N ARG A 11 -11.00 13.82 7.96
CA ARG A 11 -10.59 14.18 6.60
C ARG A 11 -9.62 13.15 6.05
N VAL A 12 -9.87 12.72 4.82
CA VAL A 12 -8.90 11.97 4.00
C VAL A 12 -8.37 12.90 2.93
N GLN A 13 -7.06 12.93 2.74
CA GLN A 13 -6.41 13.68 1.67
C GLN A 13 -5.59 12.74 0.80
N CYS A 14 -5.73 12.85 -0.52
CA CYS A 14 -4.97 12.06 -1.47
C CYS A 14 -4.29 12.96 -2.51
N GLN A 15 -3.11 12.57 -2.95
CA GLN A 15 -2.43 13.17 -4.09
C GLN A 15 -2.15 12.11 -5.15
N TYR A 16 -2.04 12.57 -6.39
CA TYR A 16 -1.94 11.72 -7.56
C TYR A 16 -0.88 12.30 -8.48
N ASP A 17 -0.22 11.44 -9.25
CA ASP A 17 0.63 11.86 -10.37
C ASP A 17 -0.21 12.21 -11.62
N ALA A 18 0.47 12.57 -12.71
CA ALA A 18 -0.18 12.94 -13.96
C ALA A 18 -0.95 11.79 -14.64
N LEU A 19 -0.66 10.54 -14.28
CA LEU A 19 -1.37 9.35 -14.78
C LEU A 19 -2.56 8.98 -13.88
N GLY A 20 -2.82 9.74 -12.82
CA GLY A 20 -3.92 9.48 -11.90
C GLY A 20 -3.64 8.39 -10.87
N ARG A 21 -2.39 7.91 -10.75
CA ARG A 21 -2.00 6.93 -9.73
C ARG A 21 -1.75 7.64 -8.41
N ARG A 22 -2.16 7.02 -7.30
CA ARG A 22 -2.07 7.64 -5.97
C ARG A 22 -0.63 7.65 -5.49
N THR A 23 -0.07 8.82 -5.19
CA THR A 23 1.29 8.96 -4.65
C THR A 23 1.30 9.18 -3.14
N HIS A 24 0.22 9.76 -2.59
CA HIS A 24 0.12 10.11 -1.18
C HIS A 24 -1.31 9.94 -0.66
N LYS A 25 -1.43 9.52 0.61
CA LYS A 25 -2.70 9.47 1.36
C LYS A 25 -2.44 9.87 2.81
N GLN A 26 -3.15 10.87 3.29
CA GLN A 26 -3.13 11.26 4.70
C GLN A 26 -4.49 10.96 5.34
N PHE A 27 -4.46 10.26 6.48
CA PHE A 27 -5.65 9.97 7.28
C PHE A 27 -5.26 9.77 8.74
N ARG A 28 -5.94 10.46 9.66
CA ARG A 28 -5.73 10.37 11.13
C ARG A 28 -4.24 10.44 11.53
N GLY A 29 -3.50 11.40 10.96
CA GLY A 29 -2.08 11.60 11.26
C GLY A 29 -1.15 10.56 10.64
N LYS A 30 -1.64 9.57 9.89
CA LYS A 30 -0.83 8.62 9.13
C LYS A 30 -0.70 9.10 7.69
N LEU A 31 0.53 9.22 7.20
CA LEU A 31 0.85 9.47 5.79
C LEU A 31 1.34 8.17 5.16
N THR A 32 0.62 7.67 4.15
CA THR A 32 1.04 6.56 3.30
C THR A 32 1.49 7.10 1.94
N ARG A 33 2.59 6.54 1.42
CA ARG A 33 3.19 6.93 0.14
C ARG A 33 3.37 5.70 -0.73
N TRP A 34 3.33 5.92 -2.04
CA TRP A 34 3.51 4.88 -3.05
C TRP A 34 4.50 5.29 -4.14
N VAL A 35 5.28 4.31 -4.58
CA VAL A 35 6.02 4.33 -5.85
C VAL A 35 5.41 3.27 -6.74
N TRP A 36 5.31 3.55 -8.04
CA TRP A 36 4.64 2.72 -9.03
C TRP A 36 5.63 2.22 -10.07
N ASP A 37 5.47 0.96 -10.50
CA ASP A 37 6.10 0.38 -11.68
C ASP A 37 5.01 0.13 -12.73
N GLY A 38 5.02 0.89 -13.82
CA GLY A 38 3.88 0.93 -14.74
C GLY A 38 2.56 1.20 -14.01
N ASP A 39 1.60 0.30 -14.15
CA ASP A 39 0.27 0.45 -13.54
C ASP A 39 0.11 -0.28 -12.19
N VAL A 40 1.17 -0.90 -11.67
CA VAL A 40 1.16 -1.62 -10.39
C VAL A 40 1.99 -0.91 -9.32
N PRO A 41 1.62 -1.00 -8.03
CA PRO A 41 2.46 -0.49 -6.95
C PRO A 41 3.78 -1.25 -6.89
N LEU A 42 4.90 -0.54 -6.78
CA LEU A 42 6.21 -1.13 -6.50
C LEU A 42 6.52 -1.07 -5.01
N HIS A 43 6.45 0.14 -4.44
CA HIS A 43 6.72 0.36 -3.03
C HIS A 43 5.57 1.06 -2.33
N GLU A 44 5.33 0.66 -1.09
CA GLU A 44 4.44 1.34 -0.16
C GLU A 44 5.16 1.52 1.18
N TRP A 45 5.02 2.69 1.80
CA TRP A 45 5.42 2.87 3.19
C TRP A 45 4.51 3.88 3.88
N SER A 46 4.49 3.83 5.20
CA SER A 46 3.79 4.80 6.02
C SER A 46 4.67 5.38 7.10
N HIS A 47 4.25 6.53 7.61
CA HIS A 47 4.77 7.11 8.84
C HIS A 47 3.69 7.96 9.48
N TYR A 48 3.75 8.11 10.79
CA TYR A 48 2.94 9.11 11.47
C TYR A 48 3.54 10.51 11.28
N THR A 49 2.67 11.51 11.21
CA THR A 49 3.02 12.92 11.22
C THR A 49 2.65 13.49 12.58
N LEU A 50 3.65 13.96 13.33
CA LEU A 50 3.48 14.68 14.58
C LEU A 50 3.77 16.16 14.30
N ASP A 51 2.84 17.04 14.66
CA ASP A 51 2.96 18.50 14.48
C ASP A 51 3.35 18.94 13.06
N GLY A 52 2.83 18.24 12.05
CA GLY A 52 3.10 18.54 10.64
C GLY A 52 4.45 18.08 10.12
N GLN A 53 5.29 17.48 10.97
CA GLN A 53 6.56 16.88 10.56
C GLN A 53 6.40 15.38 10.31
N ALA A 54 7.08 14.88 9.28
CA ALA A 54 7.14 13.46 8.98
C ALA A 54 8.04 12.76 10.01
N GLY A 55 7.48 11.79 10.75
CA GLY A 55 8.29 10.85 11.52
C GLY A 55 9.08 9.89 10.62
N SER A 56 9.84 8.98 11.25
CA SER A 56 10.52 7.91 10.54
C SER A 56 9.51 6.98 9.83
N PRO A 57 9.82 6.46 8.64
CA PRO A 57 9.06 5.38 8.01
C PRO A 57 8.90 4.19 8.96
N ASP A 58 7.68 3.66 9.05
CA ASP A 58 7.35 2.47 9.85
C ASP A 58 8.04 1.23 9.25
N GLU A 59 7.71 0.95 7.98
CA GLU A 59 8.19 -0.21 7.23
C GLU A 59 8.06 0.08 5.72
N LEU A 60 9.06 -0.31 4.94
CA LEU A 60 8.98 -0.32 3.47
C LEU A 60 8.45 -1.68 3.00
N ILE A 61 7.37 -1.64 2.25
CA ILE A 61 6.75 -2.79 1.60
C ILE A 61 7.10 -2.74 0.12
N THR A 62 7.56 -3.87 -0.43
CA THR A 62 7.73 -4.08 -1.87
C THR A 62 6.70 -5.10 -2.34
N TRP A 63 5.96 -4.74 -3.39
CA TRP A 63 4.99 -5.63 -4.01
C TRP A 63 5.60 -6.23 -5.27
N LEU A 64 5.43 -7.54 -5.45
CA LEU A 64 5.78 -8.24 -6.67
C LEU A 64 4.50 -8.63 -7.40
N PHE A 65 4.50 -8.51 -8.71
CA PHE A 65 3.40 -8.85 -9.60
C PHE A 65 3.86 -9.84 -10.66
N GLU A 66 2.92 -10.64 -11.16
CA GLU A 66 3.15 -11.48 -12.33
C GLU A 66 3.39 -10.58 -13.56
N ALA A 67 4.31 -11.01 -14.44
CA ALA A 67 4.63 -10.26 -15.64
C ALA A 67 3.40 -10.08 -16.53
N ASP A 68 3.24 -8.86 -17.08
CA ASP A 68 2.12 -8.49 -17.95
C ASP A 68 0.73 -8.75 -17.35
N SER A 69 0.61 -8.71 -16.01
CA SER A 69 -0.60 -8.97 -15.26
C SER A 69 -0.77 -7.99 -14.09
N PHE A 70 -1.99 -7.91 -13.56
CA PHE A 70 -2.29 -7.20 -12.31
C PHE A 70 -2.30 -8.13 -11.09
N ALA A 71 -1.97 -9.41 -11.28
CA ALA A 71 -1.93 -10.40 -10.20
C ALA A 71 -0.75 -10.15 -9.26
N PRO A 72 -0.99 -9.79 -7.99
CA PRO A 72 0.09 -9.74 -7.02
C PRO A 72 0.59 -11.15 -6.70
N LEU A 73 1.91 -11.30 -6.64
CA LEU A 73 2.59 -12.54 -6.30
C LEU A 73 3.08 -12.55 -4.85
N ALA A 74 3.65 -11.43 -4.40
CA ALA A 74 4.25 -11.36 -3.08
C ALA A 74 4.19 -9.96 -2.45
N ARG A 75 4.14 -9.94 -1.12
CA ARG A 75 4.33 -8.77 -0.28
C ARG A 75 5.60 -8.98 0.54
N LEU A 76 6.59 -8.14 0.32
CA LEU A 76 7.90 -8.23 0.96
C LEU A 76 8.14 -7.02 1.86
N SER A 77 8.68 -7.26 3.05
CA SER A 77 9.26 -6.24 3.92
C SER A 77 10.53 -6.78 4.58
N ALA A 78 11.18 -5.97 5.43
CA ALA A 78 12.36 -6.43 6.16
C ALA A 78 12.02 -7.51 7.21
N GLN A 79 10.77 -7.56 7.66
CA GLN A 79 10.29 -8.41 8.73
C GLN A 79 9.49 -9.61 8.22
N VAL A 80 8.73 -9.43 7.13
CA VAL A 80 7.76 -10.41 6.66
C VAL A 80 7.86 -10.57 5.14
N ARG A 81 7.84 -11.82 4.68
CA ARG A 81 7.73 -12.17 3.26
C ARG A 81 6.56 -13.12 3.10
N CYS A 82 5.59 -12.71 2.29
CA CYS A 82 4.39 -13.50 2.05
C CYS A 82 4.12 -13.65 0.56
N SER A 83 3.68 -14.83 0.16
CA SER A 83 3.00 -15.06 -1.12
C SER A 83 1.56 -14.54 -1.02
N VAL A 84 1.05 -13.96 -2.10
CA VAL A 84 -0.34 -13.52 -2.19
C VAL A 84 -1.13 -14.58 -2.94
N MET A 85 -2.15 -15.15 -2.29
CA MET A 85 -3.10 -16.03 -2.95
C MET A 85 -4.22 -15.20 -3.55
N VAL A 86 -4.53 -15.44 -4.82
CA VAL A 86 -5.53 -14.68 -5.58
C VAL A 86 -6.61 -15.59 -6.14
N ASP A 87 -7.80 -15.04 -6.37
CA ASP A 87 -8.84 -15.71 -7.16
C ASP A 87 -8.58 -15.58 -8.68
N HIS A 88 -9.50 -16.10 -9.50
CA HIS A 88 -9.42 -16.04 -10.96
C HIS A 88 -9.56 -14.62 -11.55
N LEU A 89 -9.90 -13.62 -10.74
CA LEU A 89 -9.96 -12.20 -11.11
C LEU A 89 -8.77 -11.42 -10.55
N ASN A 90 -7.75 -12.12 -10.03
CA ASN A 90 -6.56 -11.54 -9.40
C ASN A 90 -6.87 -10.79 -8.09
N THR A 91 -8.03 -11.04 -7.47
CA THR A 91 -8.38 -10.45 -6.17
C THR A 91 -7.57 -11.12 -5.08
N PRO A 92 -6.77 -10.37 -4.29
CA PRO A 92 -6.06 -10.93 -3.15
C PRO A 92 -7.04 -11.51 -2.13
N LEU A 93 -6.89 -12.80 -1.84
CA LEU A 93 -7.68 -13.50 -0.83
C LEU A 93 -6.89 -13.62 0.48
N GLU A 94 -5.62 -14.03 0.40
CA GLU A 94 -4.83 -14.38 1.58
C GLU A 94 -3.34 -14.08 1.40
N LEU A 95 -2.66 -13.84 2.52
CA LEU A 95 -1.21 -13.75 2.60
C LEU A 95 -0.66 -14.97 3.33
N VAL A 96 0.20 -15.73 2.65
CA VAL A 96 0.81 -16.95 3.18
C VAL A 96 2.29 -16.70 3.43
N ASP A 97 2.73 -16.90 4.67
CA ASP A 97 4.14 -16.75 5.04
C ASP A 97 5.03 -17.92 4.55
N GLU A 98 6.33 -17.81 4.79
CA GLU A 98 7.32 -18.81 4.37
C GLU A 98 7.12 -20.19 5.02
N GLY A 99 6.41 -20.26 6.15
CA GLY A 99 6.04 -21.50 6.83
C GLY A 99 4.74 -22.12 6.33
N GLY A 100 4.08 -21.51 5.34
CA GLY A 100 2.78 -21.94 4.83
C GLY A 100 1.62 -21.53 5.74
N LYS A 101 1.84 -20.64 6.72
CA LYS A 101 0.79 -20.15 7.61
C LYS A 101 0.11 -18.93 6.99
N MET A 102 -1.21 -18.96 7.00
CA MET A 102 -2.03 -17.83 6.58
C MET A 102 -2.02 -16.75 7.67
N SER A 103 -1.77 -15.51 7.27
CA SER A 103 -2.05 -14.34 8.10
C SER A 103 -3.48 -13.88 7.83
N ALA A 104 -4.30 -13.88 8.90
CA ALA A 104 -5.66 -13.36 8.88
C ALA A 104 -5.68 -11.83 8.99
#